data_AF-D5EYX4-F1
#
_entry.id   AF-D5EYX4-F1
#
_cell.length_a   1.000
_cell.length_b   1.000
_cell.length_c   1.000
_cell.angle_alpha   90.00
_cell.angle_beta   90.00
_cell.angle_gamma   90.00
#
_symmetry.space_group_name_H-M   'P 1'
#
loop_
_entity.id
_entity.type
_entity.pdbx_description
1 polymer ?
#
loop_
_entity_poly.entity_id
_entity_poly.type
_entity_poly.pdbx_seq_one_letter_code
_entity_poly.pdbx_strand_id
1 'polypeptide(L)'
;MKLKSIVRIAVLALPLMFSSCGIFKKSKEVKPIIEQRQTTDFVSQVRDNQQTNKFITSKVKFSVEVGPQKITLTGNLKMRRDDVIRLQLMAFGFVEAGRLEFTKDYVLIMDRINKQYLKAPYRQVDFLRNSGLNFSAIQALFWNELFKPNQGSEAVVLAKNNKEGEGKFTTIESGDDMIINLEEGKMDYSWLASKNTALIRMANILYKDRFNGNTQLNWDYSEYDVFGRKMFPKKHLITLTTPDKEVKLGMTLNYLGNDTEWDARTEVSNKYREVTVDEILRRFMAL
;
A
#
# COMPACT_ATOMS: atom_id res chain seq x y z
N MET A 1 31.12 -57.14 34.98
CA MET A 1 31.49 -57.24 36.41
C MET A 1 31.41 -55.82 36.99
N LYS A 2 30.35 -55.37 37.67
CA LYS A 2 30.08 -55.52 39.14
C LYS A 2 31.39 -55.46 39.95
N LEU A 3 31.61 -54.60 40.95
CA LEU A 3 30.73 -54.29 42.08
C LEU A 3 31.34 -53.17 42.98
N LYS A 4 30.52 -52.17 43.38
CA LYS A 4 30.37 -51.50 44.70
C LYS A 4 31.60 -50.94 45.46
N SER A 5 31.66 -49.62 45.72
CA SER A 5 31.12 -48.89 46.89
C SER A 5 31.96 -49.01 48.17
N ILE A 6 32.36 -47.89 48.77
CA ILE A 6 32.32 -47.65 50.22
C ILE A 6 32.37 -46.13 50.49
N VAL A 7 31.37 -45.70 51.26
CA VAL A 7 31.22 -44.42 51.96
C VAL A 7 31.58 -44.68 53.43
N ARG A 8 32.23 -43.73 54.13
CA ARG A 8 31.89 -43.20 55.49
C ARG A 8 33.11 -42.49 56.14
N ILE A 9 33.07 -41.16 56.30
CA ILE A 9 32.73 -40.36 57.51
C ILE A 9 33.90 -40.14 58.50
N ALA A 10 34.32 -38.87 58.66
CA ALA A 10 34.72 -38.19 59.91
C ALA A 10 34.94 -36.69 59.56
N VAL A 11 34.04 -35.74 59.83
CA VAL A 11 33.68 -35.08 61.11
C VAL A 11 34.70 -34.02 61.58
N LEU A 12 34.19 -32.77 61.63
CA LEU A 12 34.54 -31.61 62.49
C LEU A 12 35.85 -30.82 62.28
N ALA A 13 35.70 -29.62 61.69
CA ALA A 13 36.17 -28.36 62.27
C ALA A 13 35.35 -27.18 61.72
N LEU A 14 34.84 -26.37 62.65
CA LEU A 14 33.87 -25.26 62.53
C LEU A 14 34.61 -23.90 62.25
N PRO A 15 33.95 -22.73 62.31
CA PRO A 15 33.21 -21.96 61.29
C PRO A 15 33.97 -20.71 60.79
N LEU A 16 33.46 -20.02 59.75
CA LEU A 16 33.58 -18.55 59.57
C LEU A 16 32.69 -18.07 58.41
N MET A 17 31.69 -17.23 58.76
CA MET A 17 31.13 -16.05 58.05
C MET A 17 30.83 -16.18 56.53
N PHE A 18 29.66 -15.83 55.99
CA PHE A 18 28.96 -14.55 56.10
C PHE A 18 27.45 -14.72 55.83
N SER A 19 26.65 -13.90 56.52
CA SER A 19 25.28 -13.60 56.13
C SER A 19 25.26 -12.84 54.80
N SER A 20 24.46 -13.27 53.84
CA SER A 20 23.86 -12.37 52.86
C SER A 20 22.61 -13.00 52.23
N CYS A 21 21.46 -12.46 52.59
CA CYS A 21 20.21 -12.68 51.87
C CYS A 21 20.33 -12.05 50.47
N GLY A 22 20.63 -12.87 49.47
CA GLY A 22 20.48 -12.51 48.07
C GLY A 22 19.02 -12.54 47.66
N ILE A 23 18.39 -11.37 47.61
CA ILE A 23 17.08 -11.12 47.02
C ILE A 23 17.08 -11.65 45.58
N PHE A 24 16.20 -12.62 45.29
CA PHE A 24 15.85 -12.99 43.91
C PHE A 24 15.11 -11.82 43.27
N LYS A 25 15.84 -10.89 42.65
CA LYS A 25 15.25 -9.93 41.71
C LYS A 25 14.82 -10.73 40.48
N LYS A 26 13.51 -10.86 40.28
CA LYS A 26 12.94 -11.22 38.97
C LYS A 26 13.57 -10.29 37.93
N SER A 27 14.38 -10.86 37.05
CA SER A 27 14.85 -10.19 35.85
C SER A 27 13.60 -9.76 35.07
N LYS A 28 13.33 -8.46 35.02
CA LYS A 28 12.46 -7.92 33.99
C LYS A 28 13.16 -8.20 32.68
N GLU A 29 12.55 -9.06 31.87
CA GLU A 29 12.89 -9.24 30.48
C GLU A 29 12.80 -7.85 29.81
N VAL A 30 13.95 -7.21 29.64
CA VAL A 30 14.06 -5.96 28.89
C VAL A 30 13.99 -6.37 27.43
N LYS A 31 12.80 -6.25 26.82
CA LYS A 31 12.68 -6.23 25.36
C LYS A 31 13.64 -5.16 24.83
N PRO A 32 14.44 -5.44 23.79
CA PRO A 32 15.47 -4.51 23.34
C PRO A 32 14.81 -3.23 22.82
N ILE A 33 15.16 -2.10 23.44
CA ILE A 33 14.70 -0.75 23.08
C ILE A 33 15.23 -0.31 21.69
N ILE A 34 16.11 -1.11 21.08
CA ILE A 34 16.82 -0.79 19.85
C ILE A 34 15.92 -0.89 18.60
N GLU A 35 15.05 -1.90 18.53
CA GLU A 35 14.21 -2.18 17.36
C GLU A 35 13.16 -1.08 17.15
N GLN A 36 12.51 -0.64 18.24
CA GLN A 36 11.41 0.32 18.19
C GLN A 36 11.85 1.76 17.85
N ARG A 37 13.12 2.12 18.14
CA ARG A 37 13.70 3.44 17.83
C ARG A 37 14.08 3.54 16.35
N GLN A 38 14.71 2.50 15.81
CA GLN A 38 15.07 2.43 14.38
C GLN A 38 13.83 2.38 13.47
N THR A 39 12.78 1.65 13.85
CA THR A 39 11.50 1.60 13.11
C THR A 39 10.84 2.98 12.99
N THR A 40 10.75 3.74 14.09
CA THR A 40 10.07 5.05 14.10
C THR A 40 10.81 6.08 13.26
N ASP A 41 12.14 6.03 13.26
CA ASP A 41 13.00 6.94 12.51
C ASP A 41 12.93 6.67 11.01
N PHE A 42 12.97 5.41 10.57
CA PHE A 42 12.90 5.10 9.13
C PHE A 42 11.52 5.34 8.52
N VAL A 43 10.44 4.93 9.20
CA VAL A 43 9.06 5.23 8.75
C VAL A 43 8.85 6.75 8.61
N SER A 44 9.46 7.54 9.51
CA SER A 44 9.44 9.01 9.39
C SER A 44 10.20 9.50 8.17
N GLN A 45 11.38 8.96 7.85
CA GLN A 45 12.13 9.33 6.63
C GLN A 45 11.34 9.02 5.36
N VAL A 46 10.69 7.85 5.29
CA VAL A 46 9.84 7.49 4.15
C VAL A 46 8.67 8.46 4.01
N ARG A 47 8.00 8.81 5.12
CA ARG A 47 6.95 9.83 5.12
C ARG A 47 7.47 11.19 4.64
N ASP A 48 8.67 11.58 5.04
CA ASP A 48 9.21 12.90 4.70
C ASP A 48 9.53 13.02 3.19
N ASN A 49 9.53 11.91 2.43
CA ASN A 49 9.60 11.92 0.96
C ASN A 49 8.26 12.16 0.26
N GLN A 50 7.13 12.12 0.98
CA GLN A 50 5.81 12.33 0.40
C GLN A 50 5.71 13.68 -0.31
N GLN A 51 4.96 13.68 -1.41
CA GLN A 51 4.89 14.83 -2.29
C GLN A 51 3.98 15.92 -1.69
N THR A 52 4.48 17.16 -1.60
CA THR A 52 3.74 18.26 -0.93
C THR A 52 2.82 19.04 -1.86
N ASN A 53 2.91 18.81 -3.17
CA ASN A 53 2.03 19.47 -4.13
C ASN A 53 0.57 19.07 -3.88
N LYS A 54 -0.36 19.97 -4.17
CA LYS A 54 -1.80 19.68 -4.12
C LYS A 54 -2.32 19.06 -5.43
N PHE A 55 -1.58 19.27 -6.52
CA PHE A 55 -1.97 18.83 -7.86
C PHE A 55 -0.83 18.07 -8.51
N ILE A 56 -1.18 16.99 -9.21
CA ILE A 56 -0.28 16.27 -10.12
C ILE A 56 -1.04 16.03 -11.42
N THR A 57 -0.52 16.56 -12.51
CA THR A 57 -1.00 16.32 -13.87
C THR A 57 0.08 15.65 -14.69
N SER A 58 -0.31 14.79 -15.64
CA SER A 58 0.64 14.08 -16.49
C SER A 58 -0.03 13.58 -17.75
N LYS A 59 0.73 13.53 -18.86
CA LYS A 59 0.42 12.59 -19.95
C LYS A 59 0.77 11.19 -19.51
N VAL A 60 0.01 10.21 -19.98
CA VAL A 60 0.19 8.80 -19.59
C VAL A 60 0.31 7.92 -20.81
N LYS A 61 1.30 7.03 -20.81
CA LYS A 61 1.24 5.79 -21.59
C LYS A 61 0.72 4.70 -20.67
N PHE A 62 -0.41 4.10 -21.02
CA PHE A 62 -1.09 3.10 -20.23
C PHE A 62 -1.09 1.76 -20.97
N SER A 63 -0.87 0.66 -20.27
CA SER A 63 -1.06 -0.68 -20.80
C SER A 63 -1.88 -1.52 -19.86
N VAL A 64 -2.71 -2.40 -20.41
CA VAL A 64 -3.41 -3.46 -19.68
C VAL A 64 -3.10 -4.79 -20.34
N GLU A 65 -2.80 -5.78 -19.52
CA GLU A 65 -2.53 -7.15 -19.93
C GLU A 65 -3.36 -8.10 -19.07
N VAL A 66 -4.18 -8.91 -19.74
CA VAL A 66 -5.05 -9.93 -19.13
C VAL A 66 -4.91 -11.20 -19.97
N GLY A 67 -4.36 -12.25 -19.38
CA GLY A 67 -4.00 -13.46 -20.12
C GLY A 67 -3.11 -13.15 -21.35
N PRO A 68 -3.48 -13.58 -22.58
CA PRO A 68 -2.71 -13.29 -23.78
C PRO A 68 -2.97 -11.90 -24.37
N GLN A 69 -4.01 -11.19 -23.92
CA GLN A 69 -4.39 -9.90 -24.50
C GLN A 69 -3.56 -8.78 -23.87
N LYS A 70 -3.03 -7.91 -24.72
CA LYS A 70 -2.30 -6.71 -24.31
C LYS A 70 -2.75 -5.51 -25.13
N ILE A 71 -3.22 -4.48 -24.43
CA ILE A 71 -3.69 -3.24 -25.03
C ILE A 71 -2.83 -2.11 -24.49
N THR A 72 -2.40 -1.20 -25.37
CA THR A 72 -1.70 0.03 -25.00
C THR A 72 -2.51 1.24 -25.46
N LEU A 73 -2.71 2.19 -24.56
CA LEU A 73 -3.42 3.44 -24.78
C LEU A 73 -2.54 4.61 -24.34
N THR A 74 -2.92 5.80 -24.80
CA THR A 74 -2.38 7.05 -24.24
C THR A 74 -3.43 7.70 -23.36
N GLY A 75 -3.09 8.73 -22.60
CA GLY A 75 -4.04 9.32 -21.69
C GLY A 75 -3.53 10.54 -20.94
N ASN A 76 -4.37 10.98 -20.01
CA ASN A 76 -4.04 12.02 -19.05
C ASN A 76 -4.37 11.52 -17.65
N LEU A 77 -3.41 11.66 -16.72
CA LEU A 77 -3.64 11.54 -15.30
C LEU A 77 -3.75 12.95 -14.72
N LYS A 78 -4.83 13.21 -13.99
CA LYS A 78 -5.02 14.46 -13.23
C LYS A 78 -5.44 14.12 -11.82
N MET A 79 -4.70 14.61 -10.85
CA MET A 79 -4.93 14.34 -9.45
C MET A 79 -4.98 15.65 -8.69
N ARG A 80 -5.99 15.79 -7.84
CA ARG A 80 -6.08 16.83 -6.82
C ARG A 80 -6.16 16.13 -5.47
N ARG A 81 -5.17 16.41 -4.63
CA ARG A 81 -5.07 15.84 -3.30
C ARG A 81 -6.34 16.12 -2.50
N ASP A 82 -6.81 15.08 -1.82
CA ASP A 82 -8.01 15.05 -0.99
C ASP A 82 -9.27 15.48 -1.75
N ASP A 83 -9.33 15.19 -3.04
CA ASP A 83 -10.48 15.51 -3.87
C ASP A 83 -10.74 14.43 -4.93
N VAL A 84 -9.83 14.29 -5.91
CA VAL A 84 -10.08 13.46 -7.09
C VAL A 84 -8.80 12.93 -7.73
N ILE A 85 -8.86 11.69 -8.21
CA ILE A 85 -7.88 11.09 -9.12
C ILE A 85 -8.63 10.72 -10.38
N ARG A 86 -8.20 11.23 -11.52
CA ARG A 86 -8.81 10.95 -12.82
C ARG A 86 -7.78 10.44 -13.81
N LEU A 87 -8.05 9.26 -14.36
CA LEU A 87 -7.32 8.71 -15.49
C LEU A 87 -8.24 8.71 -16.72
N GLN A 88 -7.91 9.52 -17.72
CA GLN A 88 -8.59 9.57 -19.00
C GLN A 88 -7.77 8.81 -20.03
N LEU A 89 -8.35 7.80 -20.68
CA LEU A 89 -7.69 6.92 -21.64
C LEU A 89 -8.19 7.21 -23.05
N MET A 90 -7.23 7.39 -23.96
CA MET A 90 -7.43 7.77 -25.35
C MET A 90 -7.03 6.61 -26.28
N ALA A 91 -7.98 6.14 -27.08
CA ALA A 91 -7.71 5.31 -28.26
C ALA A 91 -7.26 6.19 -29.43
N PHE A 92 -6.31 5.68 -30.21
CA PHE A 92 -5.70 6.36 -31.36
C PHE A 92 -5.09 7.74 -31.05
N GLY A 93 -4.96 8.13 -29.77
CA GLY A 93 -4.43 9.41 -29.33
C GLY A 93 -5.42 10.58 -29.30
N PHE A 94 -6.63 10.44 -29.87
CA PHE A 94 -7.60 11.54 -29.98
C PHE A 94 -9.05 11.16 -29.62
N VAL A 95 -9.39 9.87 -29.50
CA VAL A 95 -10.73 9.43 -29.08
C VAL A 95 -10.70 8.95 -27.64
N GLU A 96 -11.47 9.55 -26.73
CA GLU A 96 -11.59 9.02 -25.37
C GLU A 96 -12.28 7.64 -25.42
N ALA A 97 -11.56 6.61 -25.00
CA ALA A 97 -12.05 5.22 -24.94
C ALA A 97 -12.63 4.90 -23.56
N GLY A 98 -12.03 5.46 -22.51
CA GLY A 98 -12.47 5.22 -21.15
C GLY A 98 -12.01 6.29 -20.17
N ARG A 99 -12.66 6.32 -19.02
CA ARG A 99 -12.32 7.22 -17.93
C ARG A 99 -12.52 6.53 -16.59
N LEU A 100 -11.52 6.64 -15.72
CA LEU A 100 -11.62 6.31 -14.31
C LEU A 100 -11.58 7.61 -13.51
N GLU A 101 -12.48 7.74 -12.55
CA GLU A 101 -12.53 8.87 -11.63
C GLU A 101 -12.81 8.34 -10.22
N PHE A 102 -11.87 8.57 -9.32
CA PHE A 102 -11.96 8.25 -7.90
C PHE A 102 -12.12 9.55 -7.13
N THR A 103 -13.17 9.66 -6.33
CA THR A 103 -13.42 10.80 -5.43
C THR A 103 -13.57 10.29 -4.01
N LYS A 104 -13.72 11.15 -3.01
CA LYS A 104 -14.00 10.70 -1.63
C LYS A 104 -15.23 9.81 -1.52
N ASP A 105 -16.24 10.08 -2.34
CA ASP A 105 -17.58 9.50 -2.17
C ASP A 105 -17.84 8.33 -3.12
N TYR A 106 -17.23 8.32 -4.30
CA TYR A 106 -17.54 7.36 -5.35
C TYR A 106 -16.35 7.01 -6.25
N VAL A 107 -16.49 5.86 -6.90
CA VAL A 107 -15.75 5.47 -8.09
C VAL A 107 -16.66 5.60 -9.29
N LEU A 108 -16.17 6.25 -10.34
CA LEU A 108 -16.79 6.34 -11.65
C LEU A 108 -15.88 5.64 -12.67
N ILE A 109 -16.47 4.70 -13.40
CA ILE A 109 -15.85 4.04 -14.54
C ILE A 109 -16.72 4.33 -15.75
N MET A 110 -16.17 4.97 -16.77
CA MET A 110 -16.85 5.21 -18.03
C MET A 110 -16.20 4.39 -19.15
N ASP A 111 -17.05 3.67 -19.87
CA ASP A 111 -16.73 3.04 -21.15
C ASP A 111 -17.36 3.89 -22.26
N ARG A 112 -16.51 4.65 -22.96
CA ARG A 112 -16.96 5.54 -24.02
C ARG A 112 -17.32 4.78 -25.30
N ILE A 113 -16.72 3.61 -25.51
CA ILE A 113 -16.93 2.77 -26.69
C ILE A 113 -18.32 2.15 -26.64
N ASN A 114 -18.66 1.53 -25.51
CA ASN A 114 -19.93 0.86 -25.30
C ASN A 114 -21.04 1.77 -24.77
N LYS A 115 -20.74 3.06 -24.54
CA LYS A 115 -21.64 4.05 -23.94
C LYS A 115 -22.23 3.57 -22.61
N GLN A 116 -21.37 3.08 -21.74
CA GLN A 116 -21.77 2.57 -20.43
C GLN A 116 -20.97 3.25 -19.32
N TYR A 117 -21.53 3.24 -18.12
CA TYR A 117 -20.80 3.71 -16.94
C TYR A 117 -21.24 2.97 -15.68
N LEU A 118 -20.36 2.95 -14.69
CA LEU A 118 -20.65 2.62 -13.30
C LEU A 118 -20.33 3.84 -12.46
N LYS A 119 -21.24 4.27 -11.59
CA LYS A 119 -20.95 5.26 -10.55
C LYS A 119 -21.44 4.73 -9.21
N ALA A 120 -20.52 4.29 -8.36
CA ALA A 120 -20.88 3.63 -7.11
C ALA A 120 -20.00 4.11 -5.94
N PRO A 121 -20.54 4.20 -4.72
CA PRO A 121 -19.72 4.38 -3.53
C PRO A 121 -18.84 3.15 -3.30
N TYR A 122 -17.65 3.34 -2.71
CA TYR A 122 -16.67 2.27 -2.45
C TYR A 122 -17.26 1.03 -1.77
N ARG A 123 -18.20 1.23 -0.83
CA ARG A 123 -18.87 0.15 -0.10
C ARG A 123 -19.71 -0.79 -0.97
N GLN A 124 -20.10 -0.37 -2.18
CA GLN A 124 -20.86 -1.21 -3.12
C GLN A 124 -19.97 -1.99 -4.08
N VAL A 125 -18.66 -1.74 -4.08
CA VAL A 125 -17.69 -2.51 -4.85
C VAL A 125 -17.05 -3.51 -3.90
N ASP A 126 -17.53 -4.75 -3.90
CA ASP A 126 -17.15 -5.79 -2.93
C ASP A 126 -15.64 -5.93 -2.74
N PHE A 127 -14.89 -5.95 -3.84
CA PHE A 127 -13.43 -5.99 -3.79
C PHE A 127 -12.83 -4.79 -3.03
N LEU A 128 -13.25 -3.56 -3.34
CA LEU A 128 -12.72 -2.34 -2.69
C LEU A 128 -13.14 -2.27 -1.22
N ARG A 129 -14.38 -2.64 -0.91
CA ARG A 129 -14.88 -2.72 0.47
C ARG A 129 -14.08 -3.71 1.29
N ASN A 130 -13.91 -4.93 0.79
CA ASN A 130 -13.28 -6.01 1.54
C ASN A 130 -11.76 -5.79 1.70
N SER A 131 -11.13 -5.05 0.79
CA SER A 131 -9.69 -4.73 0.83
C SER A 131 -9.34 -3.42 1.53
N GLY A 132 -10.33 -2.68 2.06
CA GLY A 132 -10.11 -1.37 2.68
C GLY A 132 -9.56 -0.31 1.71
N LEU A 133 -9.71 -0.53 0.39
CA LEU A 133 -9.27 0.38 -0.67
C LEU A 133 -10.30 1.49 -0.90
N ASN A 134 -10.46 2.34 0.11
CA ASN A 134 -11.22 3.58 -0.04
C ASN A 134 -10.40 4.65 -0.79
N PHE A 135 -10.98 5.82 -1.01
CA PHE A 135 -10.31 6.92 -1.69
C PHE A 135 -8.92 7.24 -1.12
N SER A 136 -8.78 7.31 0.21
CA SER A 136 -7.53 7.69 0.85
C SER A 136 -6.41 6.67 0.62
N ALA A 137 -6.74 5.36 0.62
CA ALA A 137 -5.78 4.31 0.29
C ALA A 137 -5.38 4.35 -1.19
N ILE A 138 -6.34 4.56 -2.11
CA ILE A 138 -6.06 4.70 -3.53
C ILE A 138 -5.19 5.94 -3.79
N GLN A 139 -5.48 7.06 -3.14
CA GLN A 139 -4.66 8.27 -3.22
C GLN A 139 -3.23 7.99 -2.78
N ALA A 140 -3.03 7.33 -1.64
CA ALA A 140 -1.69 7.00 -1.17
C ALA A 140 -0.92 6.12 -2.16
N LEU A 141 -1.58 5.15 -2.80
CA LEU A 141 -0.96 4.32 -3.84
C LEU A 141 -0.54 5.13 -5.08
N PHE A 142 -1.40 6.00 -5.59
CA PHE A 142 -1.08 6.86 -6.74
C PHE A 142 0.01 7.88 -6.41
N TRP A 143 0.03 8.39 -5.16
CA TRP A 143 0.98 9.41 -4.70
C TRP A 143 2.27 8.83 -4.09
N ASN A 144 2.42 7.49 -4.08
CA ASN A 144 3.57 6.78 -3.51
C ASN A 144 3.79 7.10 -2.02
N GLU A 145 2.77 6.84 -1.20
CA GLU A 145 2.76 7.16 0.23
C GLU A 145 2.49 5.91 1.08
N LEU A 146 3.09 5.86 2.28
CA LEU A 146 2.60 4.98 3.34
C LEU A 146 1.19 5.40 3.75
N PHE A 147 0.34 4.43 4.06
CA PHE A 147 -1.02 4.69 4.53
C PHE A 147 -1.47 3.67 5.56
N LYS A 148 -2.44 4.07 6.39
CA LYS A 148 -3.24 3.13 7.18
C LYS A 148 -4.56 2.82 6.43
N PRO A 149 -5.04 1.57 6.47
CA PRO A 149 -6.29 1.16 5.82
C PRO A 149 -7.46 2.00 6.31
N ASN A 150 -8.39 2.32 5.41
CA ASN A 150 -9.54 3.19 5.67
C ASN A 150 -9.22 4.63 6.14
N GLN A 151 -7.96 4.95 6.49
CA GLN A 151 -7.54 6.21 7.09
C GLN A 151 -6.61 7.04 6.17
N GLY A 152 -5.88 6.39 5.26
CA GLY A 152 -4.95 7.06 4.34
C GLY A 152 -3.60 7.41 4.94
N SER A 153 -2.87 8.27 4.23
CA SER A 153 -1.51 8.71 4.61
C SER A 153 -1.49 9.71 5.77
N GLU A 154 -2.53 10.51 5.95
CA GLU A 154 -2.64 11.46 7.08
C GLU A 154 -2.52 10.77 8.45
N ALA A 155 -3.11 9.58 8.61
CA ALA A 155 -3.03 8.83 9.85
C ALA A 155 -1.62 8.27 10.14
N VAL A 156 -0.75 8.18 9.13
CA VAL A 156 0.67 7.87 9.30
C VAL A 156 1.44 9.09 9.80
N VAL A 157 1.05 10.31 9.40
CA VAL A 157 1.65 11.57 9.89
C VAL A 157 1.41 11.74 11.39
N LEU A 158 0.21 11.41 11.86
CA LEU A 158 -0.20 11.55 13.27
C LEU A 158 0.38 10.47 14.20
N ALA A 159 1.00 9.43 13.63
CA ALA A 159 1.50 8.26 14.37
C ALA A 159 2.69 8.53 15.31
N LYS A 160 3.24 9.75 15.36
CA LYS A 160 4.27 10.14 16.34
C LYS A 160 3.84 9.92 17.80
N ASN A 161 2.53 9.76 18.07
CA ASN A 161 1.96 9.65 19.41
C ASN A 161 1.07 8.40 19.64
N ASN A 162 1.19 7.32 18.86
CA ASN A 162 0.23 6.21 18.96
C ASN A 162 0.21 5.53 20.34
N LYS A 163 -1.00 5.52 20.94
CA LYS A 163 -1.36 4.68 22.08
C LYS A 163 -1.34 3.20 21.66
N GLU A 164 -1.14 2.31 22.62
CA GLU A 164 -1.19 0.86 22.39
C GLU A 164 -2.56 0.44 21.82
N GLY A 165 -2.58 -0.34 20.73
CA GLY A 165 -3.80 -0.92 20.15
C GLY A 165 -4.11 -0.54 18.70
N GLU A 166 -3.53 0.55 18.16
CA GLU A 166 -3.58 0.82 16.72
C GLU A 166 -2.44 0.08 16.02
N GLY A 167 -2.70 -0.58 14.88
CA GLY A 167 -1.71 -1.32 14.10
C GLY A 167 -0.42 -0.49 13.94
N LYS A 168 0.68 -1.01 14.51
CA LYS A 168 1.99 -0.35 14.48
C LYS A 168 2.74 -0.85 13.27
N PHE A 169 3.33 0.09 12.52
CA PHE A 169 4.30 -0.28 11.51
C PHE A 169 5.45 -1.03 12.15
N THR A 170 5.86 -2.14 11.54
CA THR A 170 7.12 -2.84 11.86
C THR A 170 8.06 -2.72 10.68
N THR A 171 9.37 -2.80 10.94
CA THR A 171 10.38 -2.71 9.90
C THR A 171 11.32 -3.91 9.95
N ILE A 172 11.66 -4.45 8.79
CA ILE A 172 12.60 -5.57 8.65
C ILE A 172 13.60 -5.20 7.55
N GLU A 173 14.89 -5.34 7.81
CA GLU A 173 15.91 -5.13 6.77
C GLU A 173 15.86 -6.24 5.71
N SER A 174 16.04 -5.88 4.45
CA SER A 174 16.08 -6.80 3.32
C SER A 174 17.01 -6.28 2.22
N GLY A 175 18.27 -6.74 2.21
CA GLY A 175 19.26 -6.30 1.21
C GLY A 175 19.51 -4.79 1.30
N ASP A 176 19.28 -4.06 0.20
CA ASP A 176 19.41 -2.60 0.11
C ASP A 176 18.12 -1.85 0.50
N ASP A 177 17.14 -2.59 1.00
CA ASP A 177 15.80 -2.12 1.28
C ASP A 177 15.46 -2.36 2.75
N MET A 178 14.44 -1.64 3.19
CA MET A 178 13.71 -1.92 4.41
C MET A 178 12.28 -2.23 4.03
N ILE A 179 11.78 -3.36 4.52
CA ILE A 179 10.39 -3.76 4.43
C ILE A 179 9.66 -3.10 5.60
N ILE A 180 8.60 -2.35 5.31
CA ILE A 180 7.68 -1.76 6.30
C ILE A 180 6.39 -2.56 6.24
N ASN A 181 5.96 -3.16 7.35
CA ASN A 181 4.75 -3.97 7.41
C ASN A 181 3.69 -3.33 8.30
N LEU A 182 2.43 -3.54 7.95
CA LEU A 182 1.26 -3.23 8.75
C LEU A 182 0.22 -4.34 8.56
N GLU A 183 -0.22 -4.95 9.64
CA GLU A 183 -1.27 -5.96 9.63
C GLU A 183 -2.55 -5.40 10.26
N GLU A 184 -3.68 -5.60 9.59
CA GLU A 184 -5.00 -5.20 10.09
C GLU A 184 -6.06 -6.24 9.70
N GLY A 185 -6.41 -7.10 10.65
CA GLY A 185 -7.44 -8.12 10.46
C GLY A 185 -7.07 -9.13 9.35
N LYS A 186 -7.77 -9.07 8.22
CA LYS A 186 -7.53 -9.94 7.04
C LYS A 186 -6.55 -9.33 6.04
N MET A 187 -6.06 -8.12 6.31
CA MET A 187 -5.19 -7.39 5.40
C MET A 187 -3.76 -7.38 5.89
N ASP A 188 -2.83 -7.71 5.00
CA ASP A 188 -1.41 -7.41 5.18
C ASP A 188 -1.01 -6.32 4.19
N TYR A 189 -0.31 -5.30 4.69
CA TYR A 189 0.29 -4.26 3.88
C TYR A 189 1.80 -4.31 4.07
N SER A 190 2.53 -4.28 2.97
CA SER A 190 3.98 -4.28 2.98
C SER A 190 4.50 -3.25 1.98
N TRP A 191 5.43 -2.41 2.39
CA TRP A 191 6.14 -1.49 1.51
C TRP A 191 7.61 -1.82 1.52
N LEU A 192 8.21 -1.89 0.33
CA LEU A 192 9.64 -1.99 0.18
C LEU A 192 10.20 -0.60 -0.11
N ALA A 193 11.06 -0.09 0.76
CA ALA A 193 11.67 1.23 0.61
C ALA A 193 13.19 1.16 0.65
N SER A 194 13.88 1.98 -0.15
CA SER A 194 15.35 2.01 -0.18
C SER A 194 15.92 2.48 1.16
N LYS A 195 16.93 1.77 1.70
CA LYS A 195 17.65 2.23 2.90
C LYS A 195 18.40 3.56 2.68
N ASN A 196 18.86 3.81 1.45
CA ASN A 196 19.67 4.99 1.13
C ASN A 196 18.83 6.24 0.89
N THR A 197 17.65 6.10 0.26
CA THR A 197 16.84 7.25 -0.15
C THR A 197 15.50 7.34 0.56
N ALA A 198 15.09 6.29 1.28
CA ALA A 198 13.76 6.14 1.87
C ALA A 198 12.61 6.27 0.84
N LEU A 199 12.87 6.07 -0.47
CA LEU A 199 11.84 6.04 -1.50
C LEU A 199 11.17 4.66 -1.55
N ILE A 200 9.84 4.63 -1.60
CA ILE A 200 9.04 3.41 -1.68
C ILE A 200 9.15 2.82 -3.09
N ARG A 201 9.81 1.69 -3.25
CA ARG A 201 9.96 0.99 -4.54
C ARG A 201 8.81 0.06 -4.85
N MET A 202 8.11 -0.42 -3.83
CA MET A 202 6.98 -1.33 -4.00
C MET A 202 5.97 -1.14 -2.86
N ALA A 203 4.69 -1.28 -3.18
CA ALA A 203 3.63 -1.53 -2.21
C ALA A 203 2.96 -2.87 -2.53
N ASN A 204 2.77 -3.70 -1.52
CA ASN A 204 2.08 -4.98 -1.61
C ASN A 204 0.92 -5.00 -0.63
N ILE A 205 -0.27 -5.34 -1.11
CA ILE A 205 -1.49 -5.41 -0.32
C ILE A 205 -2.09 -6.80 -0.52
N LEU A 206 -2.19 -7.57 0.55
CA LEU A 206 -2.74 -8.91 0.54
C LEU A 206 -4.02 -8.97 1.36
N TYR A 207 -5.14 -9.28 0.71
CA TYR A 207 -6.38 -9.67 1.39
C TYR A 207 -6.45 -11.19 1.51
N LYS A 208 -6.52 -11.68 2.75
CA LYS A 208 -6.61 -13.10 3.08
C LYS A 208 -8.07 -13.54 3.21
N ASP A 209 -8.53 -14.38 2.29
CA ASP A 209 -9.84 -15.03 2.39
C ASP A 209 -9.69 -16.56 2.38
N ARG A 210 -10.05 -17.19 3.50
CA ARG A 210 -9.95 -18.65 3.66
C ARG A 210 -10.93 -19.41 2.77
N PHE A 211 -12.02 -18.79 2.34
CA PHE A 211 -13.08 -19.46 1.60
C PHE A 211 -12.98 -19.19 0.11
N ASN A 212 -12.69 -17.94 -0.27
CA ASN A 212 -12.67 -17.53 -1.66
C ASN A 212 -11.26 -17.49 -2.26
N GLY A 213 -10.21 -17.63 -1.46
CA GLY A 213 -8.82 -17.47 -1.87
C GLY A 213 -8.32 -16.03 -1.72
N ASN A 214 -7.00 -15.87 -1.70
CA ASN A 214 -6.39 -14.56 -1.45
C ASN A 214 -6.47 -13.66 -2.68
N THR A 215 -6.57 -12.35 -2.44
CA THR A 215 -6.39 -11.34 -3.49
C THR A 215 -5.21 -10.45 -3.13
N GLN A 216 -4.34 -10.17 -4.10
CA GLN A 216 -3.11 -9.42 -3.91
C GLN A 216 -2.99 -8.30 -4.93
N LEU A 217 -2.60 -7.12 -4.45
CA LEU A 217 -2.17 -6.01 -5.30
C LEU A 217 -0.67 -5.81 -5.08
N ASN A 218 0.12 -5.92 -6.14
CA ASN A 218 1.51 -5.47 -6.18
C ASN A 218 1.59 -4.19 -6.99
N TRP A 219 2.24 -3.16 -6.45
CA TRP A 219 2.45 -1.88 -7.11
C TRP A 219 3.92 -1.50 -7.04
N ASP A 220 4.63 -1.68 -8.14
CA ASP A 220 6.03 -1.31 -8.29
C ASP A 220 6.18 0.12 -8.79
N TYR A 221 7.13 0.84 -8.20
CA TYR A 221 7.43 2.24 -8.49
C TYR A 221 8.88 2.36 -8.96
N SER A 222 9.10 2.97 -10.11
CA SER A 222 10.43 3.14 -10.71
C SER A 222 10.54 4.42 -11.53
N GLU A 223 11.74 4.66 -12.07
CA GLU A 223 12.05 5.83 -12.92
C GLU A 223 11.70 7.15 -12.21
N TYR A 224 12.13 7.26 -10.95
CA TYR A 224 11.97 8.44 -10.12
C TYR A 224 12.60 9.66 -10.78
N ASP A 225 11.88 10.78 -10.72
CA ASP A 225 12.35 12.07 -11.21
C ASP A 225 12.00 13.18 -10.22
N VAL A 226 12.67 14.31 -10.32
CA VAL A 226 12.40 15.47 -9.47
C VAL A 226 11.07 16.10 -9.90
N PHE A 227 10.15 16.26 -8.96
CA PHE A 227 8.90 16.98 -9.16
C PHE A 227 8.63 17.90 -7.96
N GLY A 228 8.60 19.20 -8.23
CA GLY A 228 8.61 20.21 -7.17
C GLY A 228 9.92 20.13 -6.37
N ARG A 229 9.84 19.76 -5.09
CA ARG A 229 11.00 19.64 -4.18
C ARG A 229 11.28 18.20 -3.73
N LYS A 230 10.55 17.22 -4.27
CA LYS A 230 10.63 15.81 -3.88
C LYS A 230 10.77 14.94 -5.12
N MET A 231 11.22 13.70 -4.92
CA MET A 231 11.22 12.70 -5.99
C MET A 231 9.80 12.15 -6.17
N PHE A 232 9.43 11.82 -7.40
CA PHE A 232 8.15 11.17 -7.70
C PHE A 232 8.36 10.07 -8.74
N PRO A 233 7.74 8.87 -8.58
CA PRO A 233 7.92 7.80 -9.54
C PRO A 233 7.18 8.12 -10.83
N LYS A 234 7.84 7.96 -11.97
CA LYS A 234 7.20 8.11 -13.28
C LYS A 234 6.65 6.81 -13.83
N LYS A 235 7.15 5.66 -13.38
CA LYS A 235 6.73 4.36 -13.87
C LYS A 235 6.11 3.53 -12.78
N HIS A 236 4.91 3.05 -13.07
CA HIS A 236 4.11 2.21 -12.22
C HIS A 236 3.83 0.90 -12.95
N LEU A 237 4.15 -0.21 -12.32
CA LEU A 237 3.71 -1.54 -12.76
C LEU A 237 2.82 -2.10 -11.67
N ILE A 238 1.60 -2.45 -12.02
CA ILE A 238 0.55 -2.83 -11.07
C ILE A 238 0.09 -4.22 -11.46
N THR A 239 0.15 -5.16 -10.54
CA THR A 239 -0.37 -6.52 -10.73
C THR A 239 -1.46 -6.75 -9.70
N LEU A 240 -2.69 -7.00 -10.18
CA LEU A 240 -3.79 -7.48 -9.37
C LEU A 240 -3.95 -8.98 -9.60
N THR A 241 -3.69 -9.76 -8.57
CA THR A 241 -3.83 -11.21 -8.59
C THR A 241 -5.02 -11.61 -7.72
N THR A 242 -6.01 -12.23 -8.33
CA THR A 242 -7.16 -12.88 -7.69
C THR A 242 -6.97 -14.40 -7.79
N PRO A 243 -7.78 -15.20 -7.08
CA PRO A 243 -7.73 -16.66 -7.18
C PRO A 243 -7.90 -17.19 -8.60
N ASP A 244 -8.72 -16.50 -9.41
CA ASP A 244 -9.08 -16.97 -10.74
C ASP A 244 -8.27 -16.28 -11.86
N LYS A 245 -7.72 -15.09 -11.61
CA LYS A 245 -7.17 -14.21 -12.65
C LYS A 245 -6.06 -13.30 -12.17
N GLU A 246 -5.16 -12.98 -13.08
CA GLU A 246 -4.14 -11.93 -12.93
C GLU A 246 -4.36 -10.83 -13.98
N VAL A 247 -4.31 -9.57 -13.54
CA VAL A 247 -4.39 -8.38 -14.39
C VAL A 247 -3.14 -7.54 -14.15
N LYS A 248 -2.41 -7.20 -15.22
CA LYS A 248 -1.24 -6.33 -15.16
C LYS A 248 -1.55 -5.00 -15.82
N LEU A 249 -1.32 -3.91 -15.10
CA LEU A 249 -1.41 -2.55 -15.60
C LEU A 249 -0.02 -1.92 -15.62
N GLY A 250 0.30 -1.21 -16.68
CA GLY A 250 1.49 -0.38 -16.79
C GLY A 250 1.08 1.06 -16.96
N MET A 251 1.70 1.96 -16.21
CA MET A 251 1.48 3.40 -16.33
C MET A 251 2.82 4.13 -16.32
N THR A 252 3.14 4.82 -17.41
CA THR A 252 4.30 5.71 -17.52
C THR A 252 3.82 7.15 -17.63
N LEU A 253 4.20 7.95 -16.64
CA LEU A 253 3.92 9.37 -16.51
C LEU A 253 4.96 10.17 -17.29
N ASN A 254 4.49 11.03 -18.18
CA ASN A 254 5.29 11.94 -18.98
C ASN A 254 4.80 13.36 -18.77
N TYR A 255 5.74 14.32 -18.76
CA TYR A 255 5.44 15.74 -18.57
C TYR A 255 4.67 15.99 -17.26
N LEU A 256 5.28 15.62 -16.13
CA LEU A 256 4.71 15.91 -14.81
C LEU A 256 4.49 17.42 -14.64
N GLY A 257 3.27 17.79 -14.26
CA GLY A 257 2.84 19.16 -14.05
C GLY A 257 1.98 19.27 -12.78
N ASN A 258 1.57 20.49 -12.47
CA ASN A 258 0.76 20.82 -11.30
C ASN A 258 -0.44 21.71 -11.68
N ASP A 259 -0.99 21.51 -12.88
CA ASP A 259 -2.06 22.35 -13.42
C ASP A 259 -3.30 22.32 -12.51
N THR A 260 -3.84 23.50 -12.24
CA THR A 260 -4.98 23.69 -11.35
C THR A 260 -6.30 23.85 -12.10
N GLU A 261 -6.24 24.36 -13.33
CA GLU A 261 -7.38 24.70 -14.17
C GLU A 261 -7.86 23.48 -14.97
N TRP A 262 -8.75 22.70 -14.36
CA TRP A 262 -9.47 21.62 -15.02
C TRP A 262 -10.73 21.24 -14.25
N ASP A 263 -11.74 20.78 -14.97
CA ASP A 263 -12.98 20.29 -14.37
C ASP A 263 -12.72 19.00 -13.58
N ALA A 264 -12.96 19.04 -12.28
CA ALA A 264 -12.69 17.96 -11.35
C ALA A 264 -13.78 16.89 -11.29
N ARG A 265 -14.93 17.10 -11.95
CA ARG A 265 -16.04 16.14 -11.99
C ARG A 265 -16.40 15.75 -13.40
N THR A 266 -16.95 14.56 -13.55
CA THR A 266 -17.43 14.09 -14.85
C THR A 266 -18.94 14.14 -14.86
N GLU A 267 -19.49 14.98 -15.74
CA GLU A 267 -20.92 14.97 -16.04
C GLU A 267 -21.24 13.81 -16.99
N VAL A 268 -22.13 12.92 -16.55
CA VAL A 268 -22.57 11.78 -17.34
C VAL A 268 -23.84 12.17 -18.09
N SER A 269 -23.74 12.29 -19.41
CA SER A 269 -24.91 12.57 -20.25
C SER A 269 -25.87 11.36 -20.31
N ASN A 270 -27.16 11.61 -20.53
CA ASN A 270 -28.21 10.60 -20.68
C ASN A 270 -27.99 9.54 -21.78
N LYS A 271 -27.05 9.75 -22.72
CA LYS A 271 -26.69 8.76 -23.74
C LYS A 271 -25.92 7.55 -23.20
N TYR A 272 -25.45 7.60 -21.96
CA TYR A 272 -24.74 6.49 -21.31
C TYR A 272 -25.70 5.66 -20.47
N ARG A 273 -25.58 4.34 -20.57
CA ARG A 273 -26.34 3.39 -19.76
C ARG A 273 -25.56 3.05 -18.49
N GLU A 274 -26.19 3.21 -17.33
CA GLU A 274 -25.61 2.73 -16.07
C GLU A 274 -25.60 1.20 -16.04
N VAL A 275 -24.52 0.62 -15.54
CA VAL A 275 -24.36 -0.83 -15.39
C VAL A 275 -23.89 -1.16 -13.98
N THR A 276 -24.11 -2.41 -13.59
CA THR A 276 -23.70 -2.92 -12.27
C THR A 276 -22.19 -3.12 -12.18
N VAL A 277 -21.68 -3.20 -10.95
CA VAL A 277 -20.27 -3.52 -10.66
C VAL A 277 -19.88 -4.84 -11.34
N ASP A 278 -20.71 -5.87 -11.20
CA ASP A 278 -20.47 -7.19 -11.77
C ASP A 278 -20.39 -7.18 -13.29
N GLU A 279 -21.26 -6.42 -13.96
CA GLU A 279 -21.24 -6.32 -15.42
C GLU A 279 -19.96 -5.64 -15.93
N ILE A 280 -19.53 -4.57 -15.27
CA ILE A 280 -18.30 -3.87 -15.65
C ILE A 280 -17.06 -4.72 -15.36
N LEU A 281 -16.98 -5.36 -14.18
CA LEU A 281 -15.85 -6.20 -13.81
C LEU A 281 -15.74 -7.42 -14.74
N ARG A 282 -16.86 -8.10 -15.03
CA ARG A 282 -16.87 -9.23 -15.98
C ARG A 282 -16.31 -8.85 -17.34
N ARG A 283 -16.57 -7.63 -17.83
CA ARG A 283 -16.03 -7.13 -19.10
C ARG A 283 -14.53 -6.86 -19.04
N PHE A 284 -14.05 -6.16 -18.01
CA PHE A 284 -12.61 -5.93 -17.84
C PHE A 284 -11.82 -7.23 -17.72
N MET A 285 -12.43 -8.26 -17.13
CA MET A 285 -11.85 -9.59 -16.99
C MET A 285 -12.04 -10.50 -18.21
N ALA A 286 -12.80 -10.07 -19.22
CA ALA A 286 -13.04 -10.83 -20.46
C ALA A 286 -12.22 -10.31 -21.65
N LEU A 287 -11.59 -9.14 -21.51
CA LEU A 287 -10.34 -8.82 -22.20
C LEU A 287 -9.30 -9.87 -21.75
#